data_AF-A0A3D5I442-F1
#
_entry.id   AF-A0A3D5I442-F1
#
_cell.length_a   1.000
_cell.length_b   1.000
_cell.length_c   1.000
_cell.angle_alpha   90.00
_cell.angle_beta   90.00
_cell.angle_gamma   90.00
#
_symmetry.space_group_name_H-M   'P 1'
#
loop_
_entity.id
_entity.type
_entity.pdbx_description
1 polymer ?
#
loop_
_entity_poly.entity_id
_entity_poly.type
_entity_poly.pdbx_seq_one_letter_code
_entity_poly.pdbx_strand_id
1 'polypeptide(L)'
;GVNPLDHPGRTELVISVLTGLGASVLGLIAVFMLISIAGERLARDDLYGVSPSRMITTLAPTVLPIALAYHGAHYLPSLLVDGQYALIIANDPLRNGADLLGLKGYYVTTGFFNNRDSMQMIWLTQAGVIVLGHVLAVILAHASMVTLYQDRRRVFLAGLPLALFMIAYTWLGLWLLASPKAG
;
A
#
# COMPACT_ATOMS: atom_id res chain seq x y z
N GLY A 1 -32.74 7.02 21.66
CA GLY A 1 -32.56 6.73 20.23
C GLY A 1 -32.06 8.00 19.58
N VAL A 2 -30.96 7.95 18.85
CA VAL A 2 -30.39 9.12 18.17
C VAL A 2 -31.24 9.39 16.92
N ASN A 3 -31.58 10.65 16.69
CA ASN A 3 -32.40 11.10 15.56
C ASN A 3 -31.64 10.87 14.24
N PRO A 4 -32.15 10.05 13.30
CA PRO A 4 -31.43 9.69 12.06
C PRO A 4 -31.25 10.85 11.06
N LEU A 5 -31.73 12.06 11.38
CA LEU A 5 -31.60 13.27 10.56
C LEU A 5 -30.65 14.33 11.15
N ASP A 6 -30.14 14.13 12.37
CA ASP A 6 -29.03 14.95 12.88
C ASP A 6 -27.74 14.43 12.25
N HIS A 7 -27.26 15.08 11.20
CA HIS A 7 -25.93 14.83 10.68
C HIS A 7 -24.92 15.27 11.75
N PRO A 8 -24.23 14.33 12.44
CA PRO A 8 -23.26 14.69 13.44
C PRO A 8 -22.23 15.64 12.81
N GLY A 9 -22.02 16.80 13.44
CA GLY A 9 -21.08 17.80 12.94
C GLY A 9 -19.70 17.16 12.73
N ARG A 10 -18.90 17.68 11.78
CA ARG A 10 -17.58 17.10 11.41
C ARG A 10 -16.72 16.70 12.62
N THR A 11 -16.82 17.43 13.73
CA THR A 11 -16.11 17.21 15.00
C THR A 11 -16.47 15.90 15.72
N GLU A 12 -17.73 15.44 15.67
CA GLU A 12 -18.14 14.18 16.32
C GLU A 12 -17.54 12.95 15.63
N LEU A 13 -17.32 13.04 14.32
CA LEU A 13 -16.68 12.00 13.53
C LEU A 13 -15.15 12.00 13.68
N VAL A 14 -14.52 13.11 14.08
CA VAL A 14 -13.06 13.18 14.23
C VAL A 14 -12.55 12.15 15.24
N ILE A 15 -13.20 12.05 16.42
CA ILE A 15 -12.77 11.11 17.46
C ILE A 15 -12.93 9.67 16.96
N SER A 16 -14.04 9.35 16.28
CA SER A 16 -14.25 8.01 15.73
C SER A 16 -13.23 7.66 14.63
N VAL A 17 -12.92 8.59 13.74
CA VAL A 17 -11.93 8.39 12.68
C VAL A 17 -10.53 8.24 13.25
N LEU A 18 -10.12 9.08 14.21
CA LEU A 18 -8.79 8.99 14.83
C LEU A 18 -8.62 7.72 15.66
N THR A 19 -9.65 7.34 16.42
CA THR A 19 -9.61 6.09 17.20
C THR A 19 -9.59 4.87 16.28
N GLY A 20 -10.40 4.85 15.22
CA GLY A 20 -10.36 3.81 14.20
C GLY A 20 -9.01 3.70 13.49
N LEU A 21 -8.42 4.83 13.11
CA LEU A 21 -7.09 4.88 12.49
C LEU A 21 -6.03 4.34 13.46
N GLY A 22 -5.99 4.85 14.69
CA GLY A 22 -5.04 4.39 15.71
C GLY A 22 -5.17 2.90 16.00
N ALA A 23 -6.40 2.41 16.18
CA ALA A 23 -6.68 0.99 16.39
C ALA A 23 -6.23 0.14 15.19
N SER A 24 -6.44 0.61 13.95
CA SER A 24 -6.02 -0.11 12.75
C SER A 24 -4.49 -0.21 12.64
N VAL A 25 -3.75 0.86 12.97
CA VAL A 25 -2.28 0.86 12.96
C VAL A 25 -1.75 -0.11 14.01
N LEU A 26 -2.26 -0.05 15.24
CA LEU A 26 -1.87 -0.96 16.31
C LEU A 26 -2.23 -2.42 15.97
N GLY A 27 -3.39 -2.64 15.36
CA GLY A 27 -3.84 -3.95 14.89
C GLY A 27 -2.89 -4.53 13.83
N LEU A 28 -2.50 -3.73 12.83
CA LEU A 28 -1.55 -4.17 11.80
C LEU A 28 -0.17 -4.48 12.37
N ILE A 29 0.32 -3.66 13.30
CA ILE A 29 1.57 -3.91 14.02
C ILE A 29 1.48 -5.23 14.81
N ALA A 30 0.37 -5.47 15.51
CA ALA A 30 0.15 -6.71 16.25
C ALA A 30 0.12 -7.93 15.33
N VAL A 31 -0.61 -7.85 14.21
CA VAL A 31 -0.65 -8.92 13.19
C VAL A 31 0.74 -9.22 12.64
N PHE A 32 1.53 -8.18 12.31
CA PHE A 32 2.90 -8.35 11.84
C PHE A 32 3.79 -9.06 12.88
N MET A 33 3.71 -8.66 14.16
CA MET A 33 4.44 -9.33 15.22
C MET A 33 4.02 -10.80 15.39
N LEU A 34 2.71 -11.07 15.38
CA LEU A 34 2.17 -12.43 15.52
C LEU A 34 2.63 -13.34 14.39
N ILE A 35 2.59 -12.86 13.15
CA ILE A 35 3.04 -13.60 11.97
C ILE A 35 4.55 -13.88 12.05
N SER A 36 5.34 -12.87 12.43
CA SER A 36 6.80 -13.02 12.57
C SER A 36 7.17 -14.05 13.64
N ILE A 37 6.46 -14.02 14.78
CA ILE A 37 6.64 -14.99 15.87
C ILE A 37 6.17 -16.38 15.45
N ALA A 38 5.06 -16.49 14.71
CA ALA A 38 4.56 -17.75 14.18
C ALA A 38 5.56 -18.39 13.20
N GLY A 39 6.18 -17.57 12.35
CA GLY A 39 7.27 -17.99 11.46
C GLY A 39 8.43 -18.59 12.24
N GLU A 40 8.93 -17.89 13.26
CA GLU A 40 10.00 -18.45 14.08
C GLU A 40 9.58 -19.72 14.82
N ARG A 41 8.37 -19.77 15.38
CA ARG A 41 7.89 -21.00 16.05
C ARG A 41 7.84 -22.20 15.11
N LEU A 42 7.51 -21.98 13.84
CA LEU A 42 7.47 -23.04 12.83
C LEU A 42 8.86 -23.47 12.36
N ALA A 43 9.83 -22.55 12.38
CA ALA A 43 11.21 -22.80 12.00
C ALA A 43 12.12 -23.14 13.19
N ARG A 44 11.58 -23.23 14.41
CA ARG A 44 12.34 -23.43 15.64
C ARG A 44 12.97 -24.81 15.65
N ASP A 45 14.22 -24.85 16.10
CA ASP A 45 14.95 -26.07 16.44
C ASP A 45 15.45 -25.93 17.88
N ASP A 46 15.62 -27.04 18.59
CA ASP A 46 15.90 -27.08 20.03
C ASP A 46 17.24 -26.42 20.39
N LEU A 47 18.16 -26.33 19.42
CA LEU A 47 19.52 -25.81 19.61
C LEU A 47 19.74 -24.36 19.15
N TYR A 48 18.89 -23.85 18.24
CA TYR A 48 19.13 -22.55 17.59
C TYR A 48 17.81 -21.82 17.34
N GLY A 49 17.52 -20.78 18.12
CA GLY A 49 16.36 -19.90 17.91
C GLY A 49 16.75 -18.45 17.62
N VAL A 50 15.89 -17.71 16.94
CA VAL A 50 16.05 -16.26 16.73
C VAL A 50 15.20 -15.51 17.75
N SER A 51 15.76 -14.49 18.40
CA SER A 51 14.97 -13.68 19.34
C SER A 51 13.84 -12.93 18.61
N PRO A 52 12.63 -12.82 19.20
CA PRO A 52 11.51 -12.13 18.56
C PRO A 52 11.83 -10.68 18.18
N SER A 53 12.58 -9.97 19.01
CA SER A 53 13.01 -8.60 18.74
C SER A 53 13.87 -8.51 17.49
N ARG A 54 14.87 -9.39 17.34
CA ARG A 54 15.75 -9.44 16.16
C ARG A 54 14.98 -9.80 14.91
N MET A 55 14.03 -10.73 15.00
CA MET A 55 13.15 -11.08 13.89
C MET A 55 12.36 -9.87 13.40
N ILE A 56 11.64 -9.22 14.33
CA ILE A 56 10.79 -8.06 14.02
C ILE A 56 11.60 -6.92 13.42
N THR A 57 12.76 -6.56 14.00
CA THR A 57 13.58 -5.45 13.50
C THR A 57 14.20 -5.73 12.14
N THR A 58 14.51 -7.00 11.85
CA THR A 58 15.07 -7.41 10.54
C THR A 58 13.99 -7.42 9.44
N LEU A 59 12.75 -7.80 9.79
CA LEU A 59 11.65 -7.85 8.84
C LEU A 59 10.92 -6.51 8.66
N ALA A 60 10.91 -5.62 9.66
CA ALA A 60 10.23 -4.33 9.58
C ALA A 60 10.50 -3.52 8.31
N PRO A 61 11.77 -3.32 7.85
CA PRO A 61 12.03 -2.56 6.62
C PRO A 61 11.52 -3.24 5.34
N THR A 62 11.26 -4.55 5.37
CA THR A 62 10.80 -5.31 4.20
C THR A 62 9.36 -4.98 3.82
N VAL A 63 8.62 -4.27 4.68
CA VAL A 63 7.26 -3.78 4.41
C VAL A 63 7.27 -2.46 3.62
N LEU A 64 8.40 -1.73 3.58
CA LEU A 64 8.50 -0.43 2.89
C LEU A 64 8.09 -0.45 1.41
N PRO A 65 8.43 -1.46 0.60
CA PRO A 65 7.97 -1.53 -0.80
C PRO A 65 6.45 -1.49 -0.94
N ILE A 66 5.70 -2.09 0.00
CA ILE A 66 4.22 -2.08 -0.03
C ILE A 66 3.71 -0.68 0.27
N ALA A 67 4.27 0.01 1.25
CA ALA A 67 3.89 1.38 1.57
C ALA A 67 4.13 2.32 0.38
N LEU A 68 5.28 2.19 -0.29
CA LEU A 68 5.61 2.98 -1.49
C LEU A 68 4.68 2.64 -2.66
N ALA A 69 4.44 1.36 -2.92
CA ALA A 69 3.54 0.92 -3.99
C ALA A 69 2.10 1.41 -3.75
N TYR A 70 1.61 1.31 -2.52
CA TYR A 70 0.29 1.84 -2.15
C TYR A 70 0.24 3.35 -2.39
N HIS A 71 1.25 4.11 -1.96
CA HIS A 71 1.29 5.54 -2.18
C HIS A 71 1.25 5.88 -3.68
N GLY A 72 2.12 5.25 -4.49
CA GLY A 72 2.13 5.46 -5.94
C GLY A 72 0.82 5.09 -6.61
N ALA A 73 0.25 3.92 -6.28
CA ALA A 73 -1.02 3.48 -6.85
C ALA A 73 -2.18 4.39 -6.42
N HIS A 74 -2.26 4.75 -5.14
CA HIS A 74 -3.34 5.57 -4.59
C HIS A 74 -3.34 6.98 -5.18
N TYR A 75 -2.16 7.59 -5.31
CA TYR A 75 -2.02 8.96 -5.83
C TYR A 75 -1.88 9.03 -7.35
N LEU A 76 -1.92 7.91 -8.09
CA LEU A 76 -1.85 7.92 -9.56
C LEU A 76 -2.94 8.82 -10.20
N PRO A 77 -4.22 8.76 -9.80
CA PRO A 77 -5.25 9.65 -10.37
C PRO A 77 -4.95 11.13 -10.14
N SER A 78 -4.49 11.49 -8.93
CA SER A 78 -4.06 12.85 -8.60
C SER A 78 -2.86 13.26 -9.42
N LEU A 79 -1.85 12.40 -9.53
CA LEU A 79 -0.66 12.63 -10.35
C LEU A 79 -1.00 12.90 -11.81
N LEU A 80 -1.97 12.18 -12.38
CA LEU A 80 -2.43 12.38 -13.76
C LEU A 80 -3.09 13.75 -13.97
N VAL A 81 -3.77 14.29 -12.97
CA VAL A 81 -4.46 15.60 -13.06
C VAL A 81 -3.51 16.73 -12.65
N ASP A 82 -2.96 16.65 -11.44
CA ASP A 82 -2.08 17.65 -10.86
C ASP A 82 -0.76 17.75 -11.64
N GLY A 83 -0.30 16.66 -12.25
CA GLY A 83 0.84 16.67 -13.17
C GLY A 83 0.59 17.55 -14.40
N GLN A 84 -0.64 17.57 -14.94
CA GLN A 84 -0.99 18.48 -16.03
C GLN A 84 -0.95 19.94 -15.57
N TYR A 85 -1.50 20.23 -14.38
CA TYR A 85 -1.42 21.57 -13.80
C TYR A 85 0.02 22.01 -13.55
N ALA A 86 0.86 21.12 -13.01
CA ALA A 86 2.27 21.39 -12.75
C ALA A 86 3.02 21.72 -14.06
N LEU A 87 2.74 20.98 -15.15
CA LEU A 87 3.33 21.26 -16.46
C LEU A 87 2.88 22.60 -17.04
N ILE A 88 1.60 22.96 -16.90
CA ILE A 88 1.08 24.26 -17.35
C ILE A 88 1.73 25.40 -16.57
N ILE A 89 1.88 25.26 -15.24
CA ILE A 89 2.54 26.26 -14.39
C ILE A 89 4.04 26.34 -14.75
N ALA A 90 4.69 25.21 -14.99
CA ALA A 90 6.09 25.18 -15.41
C ALA A 90 6.32 25.80 -16.80
N ASN A 91 5.31 25.81 -17.67
CA ASN A 91 5.37 26.43 -19.00
C ASN A 91 5.44 27.96 -18.95
N ASP A 92 4.71 28.58 -18.00
CA ASP A 92 4.72 30.03 -17.76
C ASP A 92 4.74 30.35 -16.24
N PRO A 93 5.88 30.12 -15.55
CA PRO A 93 5.95 30.18 -14.10
C PRO A 93 5.80 31.61 -13.56
N LEU A 94 6.21 32.61 -14.36
CA LEU A 94 6.08 34.03 -14.02
C LEU A 94 4.80 34.66 -14.55
N ARG A 95 3.96 33.89 -15.26
CA ARG A 95 2.71 34.37 -15.89
C ARG A 95 2.93 35.58 -16.80
N ASN A 96 4.06 35.61 -17.51
CA ASN A 96 4.47 36.71 -18.38
C ASN A 96 4.24 36.39 -19.87
N GLY A 97 3.56 35.28 -20.18
CA GLY A 97 3.31 34.82 -21.54
C GLY A 97 4.45 33.98 -22.11
N ALA A 98 5.37 33.50 -21.28
CA ALA A 98 6.39 32.53 -21.68
C ALA A 98 5.75 31.21 -22.18
N ASP A 99 6.48 30.48 -23.01
CA ASP A 99 6.07 29.18 -23.52
C ASP A 99 7.25 28.22 -23.50
N LEU A 100 7.75 27.95 -22.29
CA LEU A 100 9.01 27.24 -22.09
C LEU A 100 8.97 25.78 -22.59
N LEU A 101 7.78 25.17 -22.55
CA LEU A 101 7.50 23.78 -22.91
C LEU A 101 6.63 23.66 -24.16
N GLY A 102 6.23 24.76 -24.80
CA GLY A 102 5.36 24.74 -25.99
C GLY A 102 3.92 24.35 -25.70
N LEU A 103 3.44 24.55 -24.46
CA LEU A 103 2.11 24.13 -23.99
C LEU A 103 1.06 25.25 -24.05
N LYS A 104 1.31 26.33 -24.81
CA LYS A 104 0.31 27.39 -25.03
C LYS A 104 -1.00 26.82 -25.59
N GLY A 105 -2.10 27.07 -24.88
CA GLY A 105 -3.44 26.59 -25.25
C GLY A 105 -3.74 25.14 -24.84
N TYR A 106 -2.85 24.47 -24.10
CA TYR A 106 -3.13 23.18 -23.49
C TYR A 106 -4.03 23.38 -22.25
N TYR A 107 -5.09 22.57 -22.15
CA TYR A 107 -6.03 22.60 -21.03
C TYR A 107 -5.99 21.26 -20.27
N VAL A 108 -6.15 21.32 -18.96
CA VAL A 108 -6.24 20.11 -18.14
C VAL A 108 -7.48 19.32 -18.54
N THR A 109 -7.28 18.04 -18.84
CA THR A 109 -8.35 17.11 -19.16
C THR A 109 -8.49 16.05 -18.06
N THR A 110 -9.73 15.68 -17.80
CA THR A 110 -10.12 14.56 -16.92
C THR A 110 -10.95 13.52 -17.67
N GLY A 111 -11.02 13.61 -19.01
CA GLY A 111 -11.85 12.74 -19.85
C GLY A 111 -11.52 11.25 -19.74
N PHE A 112 -10.30 10.91 -19.33
CA PHE A 112 -9.89 9.53 -19.04
C PHE A 112 -10.59 8.91 -17.83
N PHE A 113 -11.26 9.70 -16.98
CA PHE A 113 -12.17 9.21 -15.95
C PHE A 113 -13.62 9.06 -16.44
N ASN A 114 -13.91 9.22 -17.73
CA ASN A 114 -15.25 9.03 -18.27
C ASN A 114 -15.32 7.95 -19.35
N ASN A 115 -14.16 7.40 -19.75
CA ASN A 115 -14.07 6.29 -20.68
C ASN A 115 -13.71 5.01 -19.92
N ARG A 116 -14.46 3.94 -20.19
CA ARG A 116 -14.29 2.62 -19.60
C ARG A 116 -12.88 2.05 -19.85
N ASP A 117 -12.37 2.19 -21.07
CA ASP A 117 -11.08 1.61 -21.46
C ASP A 117 -9.92 2.29 -20.70
N SER A 118 -9.96 3.61 -20.58
CA SER A 118 -8.94 4.36 -19.82
C SER A 118 -9.04 4.13 -18.32
N MET A 119 -10.25 4.02 -17.75
CA MET A 119 -10.43 3.61 -16.36
C MET A 119 -9.87 2.21 -16.10
N GLN A 120 -10.12 1.27 -17.02
CA GLN A 120 -9.59 -0.09 -16.90
C GLN A 120 -8.06 -0.09 -16.92
N MET A 121 -7.42 0.74 -17.76
CA MET A 121 -5.96 0.87 -17.79
C MET A 121 -5.40 1.48 -16.50
N ILE A 122 -6.05 2.52 -15.95
CA ILE A 122 -5.67 3.10 -14.66
C ILE A 122 -5.77 2.05 -13.56
N TRP A 123 -6.89 1.32 -13.51
CA TRP A 123 -7.12 0.26 -12.55
C TRP A 123 -6.07 -0.86 -12.65
N LEU A 124 -5.79 -1.35 -13.87
CA LEU A 124 -4.76 -2.36 -14.11
C LEU A 124 -3.38 -1.88 -13.67
N THR A 125 -3.07 -0.60 -13.91
CA THR A 125 -1.81 0.01 -13.49
C THR A 125 -1.71 0.07 -11.97
N GLN A 126 -2.75 0.55 -11.28
CA GLN A 126 -2.79 0.60 -9.81
C GLN A 126 -2.66 -0.80 -9.20
N ALA A 127 -3.44 -1.76 -9.71
CA ALA A 127 -3.38 -3.16 -9.27
C ALA A 127 -1.99 -3.76 -9.53
N GLY A 128 -1.41 -3.54 -10.70
CA GLY A 128 -0.07 -4.00 -11.07
C GLY A 128 1.01 -3.44 -10.14
N VAL A 129 0.98 -2.13 -9.86
CA VAL A 129 1.91 -1.48 -8.91
C VAL A 129 1.80 -2.09 -7.52
N ILE A 130 0.58 -2.32 -7.01
CA ILE A 130 0.37 -2.93 -5.70
C ILE A 130 0.91 -4.36 -5.65
N VAL A 131 0.61 -5.18 -6.67
CA VAL A 131 1.10 -6.56 -6.75
C VAL A 131 2.62 -6.60 -6.78
N LEU A 132 3.26 -5.75 -7.61
CA LEU A 132 4.72 -5.64 -7.67
C LEU A 132 5.31 -5.24 -6.31
N GLY A 133 4.71 -4.29 -5.60
CA GLY A 133 5.11 -3.92 -4.24
C GLY A 133 5.08 -5.09 -3.26
N HIS A 134 4.05 -5.92 -3.32
CA HIS A 134 3.95 -7.13 -2.49
C HIS A 134 4.99 -8.18 -2.86
N VAL A 135 5.22 -8.43 -4.16
CA VAL A 135 6.25 -9.36 -4.61
C VAL A 135 7.64 -8.91 -4.13
N LEU A 136 7.96 -7.62 -4.27
CA LEU A 136 9.22 -7.06 -3.78
C LEU A 136 9.36 -7.20 -2.26
N ALA A 137 8.30 -6.92 -1.50
CA ALA A 137 8.31 -7.11 -0.04
C ALA A 137 8.55 -8.57 0.36
N VAL A 138 7.94 -9.53 -0.32
CA VAL A 138 8.16 -10.96 -0.07
C VAL A 138 9.60 -11.37 -0.41
N ILE A 139 10.16 -10.89 -1.52
CA ILE A 139 11.56 -11.15 -1.90
C ILE A 139 12.51 -10.60 -0.83
N LEU A 140 12.29 -9.35 -0.40
CA LEU A 140 13.12 -8.73 0.65
C LEU A 140 12.98 -9.46 1.99
N ALA A 141 11.76 -9.85 2.38
CA ALA A 141 11.54 -10.64 3.58
C ALA A 141 12.27 -11.98 3.52
N HIS A 142 12.21 -12.67 2.38
CA HIS A 142 12.91 -13.93 2.19
C HIS A 142 14.44 -13.74 2.24
N ALA A 143 14.97 -12.71 1.56
CA ALA A 143 16.39 -12.37 1.62
C ALA A 143 16.85 -12.04 3.04
N SER A 144 16.05 -11.28 3.79
CA SER A 144 16.28 -10.99 5.20
C SER A 144 16.30 -12.28 6.04
N MET A 145 15.40 -13.23 5.81
CA MET A 145 15.37 -14.51 6.52
C MET A 145 16.62 -15.37 6.26
N VAL A 146 17.18 -15.34 5.04
CA VAL A 146 18.45 -16.01 4.72
C VAL A 146 19.60 -15.50 5.60
N THR A 147 19.55 -14.25 6.06
CA THR A 147 20.57 -13.71 7.00
C THR A 147 20.36 -14.16 8.45
N LEU A 148 19.15 -14.61 8.81
CA LEU A 148 18.78 -15.02 10.17
C LEU A 148 18.97 -16.52 10.40
N TYR A 149 18.78 -17.35 9.36
CA TYR A 149 18.83 -18.81 9.45
C TYR A 149 19.91 -19.39 8.55
N GLN A 150 20.64 -20.39 9.06
CA GLN A 150 21.69 -21.09 8.30
C GLN A 150 21.11 -22.20 7.40
N ASP A 151 19.93 -22.74 7.73
CA ASP A 151 19.29 -23.83 7.01
C ASP A 151 18.18 -23.32 6.08
N ARG A 152 18.23 -23.76 4.81
CA ARG A 152 17.23 -23.46 3.78
C ARG A 152 15.82 -23.85 4.21
N ARG A 153 15.66 -24.99 4.89
CA ARG A 153 14.32 -25.44 5.36
C ARG A 153 13.74 -24.44 6.36
N ARG A 154 14.57 -23.92 7.26
CA ARG A 154 14.17 -22.96 8.29
C ARG A 154 13.84 -21.59 7.71
N VAL A 155 14.63 -21.12 6.74
CA VAL A 155 14.32 -19.90 5.97
C VAL A 155 12.93 -20.00 5.35
N PHE A 156 12.63 -21.12 4.68
CA PHE A 156 11.33 -21.34 4.05
C PHE A 156 10.18 -21.39 5.07
N LEU A 157 10.32 -22.19 6.13
CA LEU A 157 9.30 -22.33 7.16
C LEU A 157 9.04 -21.01 7.90
N ALA A 158 10.08 -20.23 8.20
CA ALA A 158 9.95 -18.94 8.87
C ALA A 158 9.24 -17.90 7.98
N GLY A 159 9.53 -17.92 6.67
CA GLY A 159 8.92 -17.01 5.71
C GLY A 159 7.47 -17.39 5.31
N LEU A 160 7.07 -18.64 5.51
CA LEU A 160 5.79 -19.17 5.01
C LEU A 160 4.57 -18.42 5.57
N PRO A 161 4.42 -18.17 6.89
CA PRO A 161 3.25 -17.45 7.42
C PRO A 161 3.12 -16.05 6.84
N LEU A 162 4.23 -15.33 6.69
CA LEU A 162 4.24 -13.98 6.11
C LEU A 162 3.88 -14.00 4.63
N ALA A 163 4.43 -14.94 3.87
CA ALA A 163 4.09 -15.10 2.45
C ALA A 163 2.60 -15.42 2.25
N LEU A 164 2.05 -16.34 3.04
CA LEU A 164 0.63 -16.69 2.99
C LEU A 164 -0.26 -15.49 3.33
N PHE A 165 0.09 -14.73 4.36
CA PHE A 165 -0.63 -13.52 4.72
C PHE A 165 -0.63 -12.48 3.57
N MET A 166 0.54 -12.24 2.97
CA MET A 166 0.66 -11.32 1.83
C MET A 166 -0.21 -11.74 0.65
N ILE A 167 -0.22 -13.03 0.31
CA ILE A 167 -1.03 -13.58 -0.78
C ILE A 167 -2.52 -13.41 -0.47
N ALA A 168 -2.96 -13.82 0.73
CA ALA A 168 -4.35 -13.75 1.13
C ALA A 168 -4.87 -12.31 1.15
N TYR A 169 -4.10 -11.38 1.69
CA TYR A 169 -4.47 -9.96 1.73
C TYR A 169 -4.48 -9.33 0.33
N THR A 170 -3.51 -9.64 -0.53
CA THR A 170 -3.50 -9.14 -1.91
C THR A 170 -4.71 -9.67 -2.68
N TRP A 171 -5.00 -10.96 -2.55
CA TRP A 171 -6.16 -11.57 -3.19
C TRP A 171 -7.47 -10.94 -2.70
N LEU A 172 -7.63 -10.78 -1.38
CA LEU A 172 -8.79 -10.09 -0.80
C LEU A 172 -8.90 -8.65 -1.31
N GLY A 173 -7.78 -7.93 -1.38
CA GLY A 173 -7.73 -6.55 -1.88
C GLY A 173 -8.16 -6.45 -3.34
N LEU A 174 -7.63 -7.31 -4.20
CA LEU A 174 -8.01 -7.38 -5.62
C LEU A 174 -9.47 -7.81 -5.79
N TRP A 175 -9.95 -8.75 -4.98
CA TRP A 175 -11.34 -9.17 -4.98
C TRP A 175 -12.29 -8.04 -4.58
N LEU A 176 -11.99 -7.32 -3.50
CA LEU A 176 -12.76 -6.14 -3.07
C LEU A 176 -12.74 -5.04 -4.14
N LEU A 177 -11.62 -4.89 -4.85
CA LEU A 177 -11.47 -3.89 -5.90
C LEU A 177 -12.25 -4.27 -7.18
N ALA A 178 -12.37 -5.56 -7.48
CA ALA A 178 -13.14 -6.10 -8.60
C ALA A 178 -14.63 -6.27 -8.27
N SER A 179 -14.99 -6.32 -6.99
CA SER A 179 -16.37 -6.51 -6.54
C SER A 179 -17.24 -5.32 -6.95
N PRO A 180 -18.43 -5.55 -7.52
CA PRO A 180 -19.34 -4.47 -7.87
C PRO A 180 -19.67 -3.66 -6.61
N LYS A 181 -19.33 -2.38 -6.61
CA LYS A 181 -19.84 -1.46 -5.60
C LYS A 181 -21.32 -1.25 -5.96
N ALA A 182 -22.24 -1.75 -5.13
CA ALA A 182 -23.65 -1.47 -5.29
C ALA A 182 -23.81 0.06 -5.36
N GLY A 183 -24.25 0.54 -6.52
CA GLY A 183 -24.61 1.93 -6.77
C GLY A 183 -26.04 2.19 -6.38
#